data_AF-V8D3E5-F1
#
_entry.id   AF-V8D3E5-F1
#
_cell.length_a   1.000
_cell.length_b   1.000
_cell.length_c   1.000
_cell.angle_alpha   90.00
_cell.angle_beta   90.00
_cell.angle_gamma   90.00
#
_symmetry.space_group_name_H-M   'P 1'
#
loop_
_entity.id
_entity.type
_entity.pdbx_description
1 polymer ?
#
loop_
_entity_poly.entity_id
_entity_poly.type
_entity_poly.pdbx_seq_one_letter_code
_entity_poly.pdbx_strand_id
1 'polypeptide(L)'
;MAFTPAPGARDVDPLAAVMVTVTGGTLAEVVMTNDEGRVIPGIMTPDRLTWKPDTPLGYNKTYELVATSTDAQGRPAEHTSAFSTVAPNNLTQPSLLTTGGGTLSSGRAYGVGLVVAVRFDEPITDRAAAQRALSVQTEPAVEGQWNWIDDQTAHYRPRDYYAPGTAVTVAADVYGVDLGNGLYGQEDVRVSFTIGDAHVSVADDTTKQVSVYANGELVRTMPTSMGRGGTETVNGRTIHFWTQPGIYTVLDKANPVIMDSSTYGLPVNSRLGYRQSINYATRISNDGIYLHELVDTIAQQGNTNMSAGCLNLNPDNARWFYDFSVTGDVVEVRNTGGPALELWQNGDWSVPWDTWVAGSAL
;
A
#
# COMPACT_ATOMS: atom_id res chain seq x y z
N MET A 1 -8.02 10.55 -45.59
CA MET A 1 -7.31 10.59 -44.30
C MET A 1 -8.33 10.45 -43.18
N ALA A 2 -7.97 9.77 -42.10
CA ALA A 2 -8.79 9.65 -40.91
C ALA A 2 -7.96 10.00 -39.66
N PHE A 3 -8.60 10.69 -38.72
CA PHE A 3 -8.04 11.06 -37.44
C PHE A 3 -8.80 10.33 -36.33
N THR A 4 -8.06 9.84 -35.35
CA THR A 4 -8.59 9.34 -34.09
C THR A 4 -7.83 10.07 -32.98
N PRO A 5 -8.51 10.72 -32.02
CA PRO A 5 -9.95 11.02 -31.98
C PRO A 5 -10.46 11.80 -33.21
N ALA A 6 -11.78 11.81 -33.39
CA ALA A 6 -12.40 12.58 -34.47
C ALA A 6 -12.19 14.09 -34.29
N PRO A 7 -12.18 14.90 -35.37
CA PRO A 7 -12.03 16.34 -35.27
C PRO A 7 -13.10 16.98 -34.36
N GLY A 8 -12.66 17.80 -33.42
CA GLY A 8 -13.51 18.47 -32.43
C GLY A 8 -13.93 17.60 -31.25
N ALA A 9 -13.41 16.37 -31.12
CA ALA A 9 -13.67 15.53 -29.95
C ALA A 9 -13.26 16.25 -28.65
N ARG A 10 -14.05 16.05 -27.60
CA ARG A 10 -13.83 16.63 -26.26
C ARG A 10 -13.84 15.52 -25.23
N ASP A 11 -13.32 15.83 -24.06
CA ASP A 11 -13.25 14.93 -22.90
C ASP A 11 -12.61 13.58 -23.25
N VAL A 12 -11.61 13.61 -24.14
CA VAL A 12 -10.86 12.43 -24.54
C VAL A 12 -10.00 11.96 -23.36
N ASP A 13 -10.09 10.68 -23.02
CA ASP A 13 -9.18 10.05 -22.06
C ASP A 13 -7.73 10.25 -22.53
N PRO A 14 -6.81 10.77 -21.69
CA PRO A 14 -5.42 10.97 -22.08
C PRO A 14 -4.67 9.68 -22.50
N LEU A 15 -5.23 8.50 -22.19
CA LEU A 15 -4.76 7.19 -22.63
C LEU A 15 -5.52 6.63 -23.85
N ALA A 16 -6.55 7.33 -24.34
CA ALA A 16 -7.27 6.92 -25.54
C ALA A 16 -6.34 6.84 -26.75
N ALA A 17 -6.67 5.93 -27.67
CA ALA A 17 -5.91 5.78 -28.91
C ALA A 17 -5.94 7.07 -29.72
N VAL A 18 -4.75 7.59 -30.05
CA VAL A 18 -4.56 8.74 -30.95
C VAL A 18 -3.81 8.26 -32.18
N MET A 19 -4.39 8.44 -33.36
CA MET A 19 -3.83 7.96 -34.62
C MET A 19 -4.20 8.86 -35.79
N VAL A 20 -3.27 9.00 -36.74
CA VAL A 20 -3.54 9.54 -38.08
C VAL A 20 -3.31 8.43 -39.09
N THR A 21 -4.30 8.18 -39.95
CA THR A 21 -4.21 7.16 -41.01
C THR A 21 -4.53 7.75 -42.38
N VAL A 22 -3.83 7.28 -43.41
CA VAL A 22 -4.05 7.69 -44.80
C VAL A 22 -4.41 6.48 -45.67
N THR A 23 -5.34 6.69 -46.59
CA THR A 23 -5.71 5.74 -47.64
C THR A 23 -5.48 6.39 -49.00
N GLY A 24 -4.93 5.63 -49.95
CA GLY A 24 -4.65 6.13 -51.32
C GLY A 24 -3.39 7.02 -51.44
N GLY A 25 -2.46 6.93 -50.49
CA GLY A 25 -1.22 7.72 -50.43
C GLY A 25 -0.36 7.33 -49.23
N THR A 26 0.62 8.17 -48.89
CA THR A 26 1.50 8.02 -47.72
C THR A 26 1.55 9.30 -46.88
N LEU A 27 1.78 9.17 -45.58
CA LEU A 27 2.07 10.30 -44.69
C LEU A 27 3.50 10.79 -44.94
N ALA A 28 3.64 12.06 -45.31
CA ALA A 28 4.93 12.72 -45.41
C ALA A 28 5.39 13.20 -44.04
N GLU A 29 4.49 13.87 -43.29
CA GLU A 29 4.77 14.46 -41.98
C GLU A 29 3.49 14.48 -41.15
N VAL A 30 3.63 14.30 -39.84
CA VAL A 30 2.56 14.53 -38.87
C VAL A 30 3.17 15.25 -37.68
N VAL A 31 2.63 16.43 -37.37
CA VAL A 31 3.01 17.23 -36.21
C VAL A 31 1.81 17.34 -35.30
N MET A 32 1.99 16.96 -34.04
CA MET A 32 0.99 17.14 -32.99
C MET A 32 1.51 18.16 -31.98
N THR A 33 0.73 19.18 -31.67
CA THR A 33 1.08 20.25 -30.72
C THR A 33 0.00 20.40 -29.66
N ASN A 34 0.39 20.69 -28.42
CA ASN A 34 -0.56 21.11 -27.39
C ASN A 34 -0.84 22.62 -27.45
N ASP A 35 -1.78 23.07 -26.63
CA ASP A 35 -2.18 24.47 -26.44
C ASP A 35 -1.08 25.40 -25.89
N GLU A 36 0.04 24.86 -25.41
CA GLU A 36 1.24 25.61 -25.00
C GLU A 36 2.29 25.70 -26.13
N GLY A 37 2.01 25.15 -27.32
CA GLY A 37 2.93 25.11 -28.45
C GLY A 37 4.01 24.03 -28.35
N ARG A 38 3.91 23.11 -27.38
CA ARG A 38 4.83 21.97 -27.27
C ARG A 38 4.47 20.91 -28.30
N VAL A 39 5.45 20.53 -29.12
CA VAL A 39 5.35 19.39 -30.04
C VAL A 39 5.39 18.08 -29.25
N ILE A 40 4.41 17.21 -29.50
CA ILE A 40 4.32 15.87 -28.93
C ILE A 40 5.03 14.91 -29.87
N PRO A 41 6.06 14.18 -29.38
CA PRO A 41 6.74 13.20 -30.21
C PRO A 41 5.78 12.07 -30.61
N GLY A 42 6.07 11.46 -31.76
CA GLY A 42 5.26 10.37 -32.25
C GLY A 42 5.99 9.55 -33.30
N ILE A 43 5.47 8.34 -33.51
CA ILE A 43 6.09 7.31 -34.33
C ILE A 43 5.22 7.10 -35.57
N MET A 44 5.88 7.14 -36.72
CA MET A 44 5.31 6.75 -38.01
C MET A 44 5.69 5.30 -38.32
N THR A 45 4.72 4.54 -38.82
CA THR A 45 4.94 3.19 -39.35
C THR A 45 5.90 3.21 -40.56
N PRO A 46 6.69 2.14 -40.80
CA PRO A 46 7.65 2.12 -41.92
C PRO A 46 7.02 2.27 -43.31
N ASP A 47 5.78 1.81 -43.49
CA ASP A 47 4.99 1.97 -44.72
C ASP A 47 4.38 3.38 -44.86
N ARG A 48 4.54 4.22 -43.82
CA ARG A 48 4.04 5.60 -43.72
C ARG A 48 2.53 5.70 -43.87
N LEU A 49 1.77 4.67 -43.46
CA LEU A 49 0.31 4.71 -43.52
C LEU A 49 -0.34 5.19 -42.23
N THR A 50 0.36 5.03 -41.11
CA THR A 50 -0.13 5.34 -39.76
C THR A 50 0.91 6.08 -38.93
N TRP A 51 0.46 7.07 -38.15
CA TRP A 51 1.22 7.75 -37.11
C TRP A 51 0.45 7.74 -35.79
N LYS A 52 1.16 7.72 -34.65
CA LYS A 52 0.60 7.89 -33.30
C LYS A 52 1.60 8.60 -32.36
N PRO A 53 1.15 9.27 -31.29
CA PRO A 53 2.07 9.76 -30.26
C PRO A 53 2.78 8.58 -29.56
N ASP A 54 3.97 8.83 -29.04
CA ASP A 54 4.78 7.84 -28.33
C ASP A 54 4.75 7.99 -26.80
N THR A 55 4.09 9.02 -26.30
CA THR A 55 3.84 9.26 -24.86
C THR A 55 2.35 9.40 -24.57
N PRO A 56 1.91 9.08 -23.33
CA PRO A 56 0.60 9.51 -22.84
C PRO A 56 0.37 11.01 -23.02
N LEU A 57 -0.89 11.38 -23.25
CA LEU A 57 -1.29 12.78 -23.32
C LEU A 57 -1.49 13.34 -21.91
N GLY A 58 -1.59 14.67 -21.77
CA GLY A 58 -1.87 15.35 -20.51
C GLY A 58 -3.36 15.65 -20.32
N TYR A 59 -3.77 15.82 -19.07
CA TYR A 59 -5.10 16.32 -18.72
C TYR A 59 -5.31 17.78 -19.10
N ASN A 60 -6.56 18.14 -19.39
CA ASN A 60 -7.00 19.50 -19.69
C ASN A 60 -6.13 20.17 -20.77
N LYS A 61 -5.86 19.43 -21.86
CA LYS A 61 -5.08 19.90 -23.00
C LYS A 61 -5.92 19.91 -24.26
N THR A 62 -5.75 20.94 -25.07
CA THR A 62 -6.15 20.90 -26.47
C THR A 62 -4.96 20.51 -27.32
N TYR A 63 -5.15 19.51 -28.19
CA TYR A 63 -4.15 19.07 -29.15
C TYR A 63 -4.59 19.38 -30.56
N GLU A 64 -3.66 19.88 -31.36
CA GLU A 64 -3.80 20.07 -32.80
C GLU A 64 -2.86 19.10 -33.52
N LEU A 65 -3.37 18.45 -34.56
CA LEU A 65 -2.62 17.60 -35.48
C LEU A 65 -2.64 18.23 -36.85
N VAL A 66 -1.45 18.45 -37.42
CA VAL A 66 -1.25 18.83 -38.82
C VAL A 66 -0.57 17.66 -39.51
N ALA A 67 -1.24 17.07 -40.50
CA ALA A 67 -0.76 15.92 -41.25
C ALA A 67 -0.65 16.27 -42.74
N THR A 68 0.55 16.10 -43.30
CA THR A 68 0.80 16.20 -44.73
C THR A 68 0.81 14.81 -45.33
N SER A 69 -0.07 14.57 -46.30
CA SER A 69 -0.08 13.34 -47.10
C SER A 69 0.41 13.59 -48.52
N THR A 70 0.81 12.53 -49.19
CA THR A 70 1.16 12.53 -50.62
C THR A 70 0.34 11.45 -51.31
N ASP A 71 -0.38 11.80 -52.37
CA ASP A 71 -1.15 10.84 -53.15
C ASP A 71 -0.28 9.98 -54.09
N ALA A 72 -0.88 9.01 -54.78
CA ALA A 72 -0.18 8.15 -55.73
C ALA A 72 0.47 8.89 -56.91
N GLN A 73 0.10 10.15 -57.16
CA GLN A 73 0.67 11.02 -58.19
C GLN A 73 1.74 11.98 -57.63
N GLY A 74 2.11 11.84 -56.36
CA GLY A 74 3.13 12.68 -55.71
C GLY A 74 2.62 14.05 -55.27
N ARG A 75 1.30 14.30 -55.28
CA ARG A 75 0.74 15.61 -54.91
C ARG A 75 0.54 15.70 -53.39
N PRO A 76 1.05 16.76 -52.73
CA PRO A 76 0.86 16.94 -51.30
C PRO A 76 -0.54 17.47 -50.98
N ALA A 77 -1.10 17.04 -49.85
CA ALA A 77 -2.30 17.59 -49.25
C ALA A 77 -2.11 17.72 -47.74
N GLU A 78 -2.44 18.89 -47.19
CA GLU A 78 -2.42 19.16 -45.76
C GLU A 78 -3.81 18.94 -45.15
N HIS A 79 -3.82 18.35 -43.96
CA HIS A 79 -5.03 18.08 -43.20
C HIS A 79 -4.80 18.45 -41.75
N THR A 80 -5.80 19.09 -41.14
CA THR A 80 -5.76 19.46 -39.73
C THR A 80 -6.89 18.79 -38.96
N SER A 81 -6.62 18.47 -37.70
CA SER A 81 -7.59 17.99 -36.73
C SER A 81 -7.23 18.53 -35.35
N ALA A 82 -8.22 18.69 -34.48
CA ALA A 82 -7.99 19.06 -33.10
C ALA A 82 -8.93 18.29 -32.18
N PHE A 83 -8.52 18.05 -30.95
CA PHE A 83 -9.38 17.50 -29.90
C PHE A 83 -8.90 17.99 -28.54
N SER A 84 -9.75 17.88 -27.52
CA SER A 84 -9.37 18.17 -26.13
C SER A 84 -9.48 16.94 -25.23
N THR A 85 -8.54 16.81 -24.29
CA THR A 85 -8.61 15.77 -23.27
C THR A 85 -9.53 16.17 -22.12
N VAL A 86 -9.92 15.19 -21.31
CA VAL A 86 -10.69 15.41 -20.08
C VAL A 86 -10.01 16.43 -19.17
N ALA A 87 -10.81 17.27 -18.54
CA ALA A 87 -10.38 18.25 -17.55
C ALA A 87 -10.90 17.85 -16.15
N PRO A 88 -10.09 17.13 -15.36
CA PRO A 88 -10.49 16.70 -14.02
C PRO A 88 -10.81 17.87 -13.09
N ASN A 89 -11.76 17.67 -12.17
CA ASN A 89 -12.03 18.62 -11.09
C ASN A 89 -10.91 18.61 -10.04
N ASN A 90 -10.36 17.41 -9.78
CA ASN A 90 -9.23 17.18 -8.90
C ASN A 90 -8.46 15.94 -9.36
N LEU A 91 -7.25 15.77 -8.85
CA LEU A 91 -6.42 14.58 -9.06
C LEU A 91 -6.15 13.91 -7.72
N THR A 92 -5.91 12.60 -7.72
CA THR A 92 -5.44 11.88 -6.53
C THR A 92 -4.21 11.04 -6.83
N GLN A 93 -3.24 11.11 -5.92
CA GLN A 93 -2.01 10.34 -5.97
C GLN A 93 -2.13 9.08 -5.09
N PRO A 94 -2.03 7.87 -5.67
CA PRO A 94 -1.86 6.66 -4.89
C PRO A 94 -0.43 6.58 -4.31
N SER A 95 -0.35 6.01 -3.10
CA SER A 95 0.89 5.64 -2.42
C SER A 95 0.88 4.15 -2.06
N LEU A 96 1.96 3.44 -2.38
CA LEU A 96 2.15 2.02 -2.03
C LEU A 96 2.88 1.90 -0.69
N LEU A 97 2.16 1.44 0.33
CA LEU A 97 2.56 1.46 1.73
C LEU A 97 2.46 0.06 2.38
N THR A 98 3.03 -0.04 3.56
CA THR A 98 2.74 -1.07 4.56
C THR A 98 1.57 -0.61 5.44
N THR A 99 0.93 -1.52 6.17
CA THR A 99 -0.17 -1.19 7.11
C THR A 99 0.24 -0.26 8.25
N GLY A 100 1.54 -0.13 8.50
CA GLY A 100 2.12 0.81 9.46
C GLY A 100 2.42 2.21 8.88
N GLY A 101 2.15 2.44 7.59
CA GLY A 101 2.38 3.71 6.90
C GLY A 101 3.78 3.88 6.28
N GLY A 102 4.67 2.89 6.40
CA GLY A 102 5.98 2.92 5.76
C GLY A 102 5.89 2.62 4.25
N THR A 103 6.62 3.36 3.42
CA THR A 103 6.64 3.17 1.96
C THR A 103 7.20 1.81 1.55
N LEU A 104 6.53 1.12 0.64
CA LEU A 104 7.06 -0.09 0.02
C LEU A 104 8.22 0.27 -0.91
N SER A 105 9.30 -0.51 -0.86
CA SER A 105 10.54 -0.22 -1.59
C SER A 105 10.92 -1.38 -2.50
N SER A 106 11.30 -1.07 -3.74
CA SER A 106 11.74 -2.09 -4.69
C SER A 106 13.06 -2.74 -4.26
N GLY A 107 13.22 -4.04 -4.53
CA GLY A 107 14.44 -4.79 -4.21
C GLY A 107 14.65 -5.12 -2.73
N ARG A 108 13.70 -4.80 -1.86
CA ARG A 108 13.70 -5.19 -0.44
C ARG A 108 13.04 -6.56 -0.25
N ALA A 109 13.42 -7.25 0.83
CA ALA A 109 12.71 -8.43 1.34
C ALA A 109 11.79 -8.05 2.51
N TYR A 110 10.58 -8.60 2.52
CA TYR A 110 9.59 -8.44 3.59
C TYR A 110 9.17 -9.79 4.16
N GLY A 111 8.60 -9.80 5.36
CA GLY A 111 8.13 -11.03 6.00
C GLY A 111 6.91 -11.64 5.31
N VAL A 112 6.68 -12.93 5.58
CA VAL A 112 5.61 -13.75 4.97
C VAL A 112 4.18 -13.26 5.26
N GLY A 113 4.00 -12.42 6.28
CA GLY A 113 2.73 -11.80 6.63
C GLY A 113 2.53 -10.40 6.05
N LEU A 114 3.40 -9.91 5.15
CA LEU A 114 3.26 -8.56 4.61
C LEU A 114 1.85 -8.32 4.04
N VAL A 115 1.20 -7.25 4.48
CA VAL A 115 -0.03 -6.74 3.87
C VAL A 115 0.32 -5.48 3.09
N VAL A 116 -0.09 -5.45 1.82
CA VAL A 116 0.11 -4.31 0.93
C VAL A 116 -1.01 -3.31 1.19
N ALA A 117 -0.69 -2.03 1.36
CA ALA A 117 -1.67 -0.96 1.45
C ALA A 117 -1.52 -0.01 0.26
N VAL A 118 -2.63 0.36 -0.36
CA VAL A 118 -2.72 1.46 -1.32
C VAL A 118 -3.54 2.55 -0.67
N ARG A 119 -2.92 3.71 -0.46
CA ARG A 119 -3.58 4.89 0.08
C ARG A 119 -3.63 6.00 -0.97
N PHE A 120 -4.81 6.50 -1.22
CA PHE A 120 -5.06 7.70 -2.02
C PHE A 120 -5.03 8.93 -1.11
N ASP A 121 -4.54 10.06 -1.62
CA ASP A 121 -4.53 11.33 -0.89
C ASP A 121 -5.90 12.05 -0.88
N GLU A 122 -6.87 11.55 -1.63
CA GLU A 122 -8.26 12.02 -1.68
C GLU A 122 -9.25 10.86 -1.43
N PRO A 123 -10.45 11.12 -0.86
CA PRO A 123 -11.50 10.12 -0.73
C PRO A 123 -11.95 9.56 -2.08
N ILE A 124 -11.99 8.23 -2.18
CA ILE A 124 -12.39 7.51 -3.40
C ILE A 124 -13.89 7.23 -3.38
N THR A 125 -14.58 7.84 -4.35
CA THR A 125 -16.04 7.73 -4.46
C THR A 125 -16.48 6.55 -5.33
N ASP A 126 -15.71 6.18 -6.37
CA ASP A 126 -15.87 4.92 -7.10
C ASP A 126 -14.73 3.95 -6.77
N ARG A 127 -14.90 3.25 -5.65
CA ARG A 127 -13.94 2.24 -5.18
C ARG A 127 -13.79 1.06 -6.15
N ALA A 128 -14.83 0.76 -6.94
CA ALA A 128 -14.76 -0.32 -7.91
C ALA A 128 -13.89 0.07 -9.11
N ALA A 129 -13.99 1.31 -9.60
CA ALA A 129 -13.09 1.84 -10.62
C ALA A 129 -11.64 1.87 -10.11
N ALA A 130 -11.40 2.40 -8.91
CA ALA A 130 -10.09 2.41 -8.29
C ALA A 130 -9.50 1.00 -8.15
N GLN A 131 -10.26 0.04 -7.58
CA GLN A 131 -9.77 -1.31 -7.36
C GLN A 131 -9.45 -2.07 -8.66
N ARG A 132 -10.16 -1.80 -9.77
CA ARG A 132 -9.81 -2.38 -11.09
C ARG A 132 -8.48 -1.87 -11.63
N ALA A 133 -8.05 -0.68 -11.23
CA ALA A 133 -6.75 -0.11 -11.58
C ALA A 133 -5.61 -0.63 -10.66
N LEU A 134 -5.94 -1.38 -9.60
CA LEU A 134 -4.94 -1.97 -8.71
C LEU A 134 -4.64 -3.41 -9.11
N SER A 135 -3.35 -3.76 -9.15
CA SER A 135 -2.92 -5.13 -9.42
C SER A 135 -1.82 -5.59 -8.46
N VAL A 136 -1.88 -6.87 -8.09
CA VAL A 136 -0.80 -7.56 -7.39
C VAL A 136 -0.50 -8.84 -8.16
N GLN A 137 0.75 -8.96 -8.59
CA GLN A 137 1.29 -10.13 -9.28
C GLN A 137 2.27 -10.83 -8.37
N THR A 138 2.14 -12.15 -8.26
CA THR A 138 2.98 -13.01 -7.43
C THR A 138 3.60 -14.12 -8.27
N GLU A 139 4.85 -14.46 -7.99
CA GLU A 139 5.55 -15.62 -8.56
C GLU A 139 6.23 -16.40 -7.41
N PRO A 140 5.78 -17.63 -7.11
CA PRO A 140 4.65 -18.33 -7.72
C PRO A 140 3.30 -17.62 -7.49
N ALA A 141 2.36 -17.81 -8.42
CA ALA A 141 1.05 -17.19 -8.33
C ALA A 141 0.27 -17.69 -7.11
N VAL A 142 -0.22 -16.75 -6.31
CA VAL A 142 -1.11 -16.98 -5.16
C VAL A 142 -2.31 -16.05 -5.26
N GLU A 143 -3.49 -16.60 -4.99
CA GLU A 143 -4.74 -15.83 -4.94
C GLU A 143 -4.75 -14.91 -3.72
N GLY A 144 -5.15 -13.65 -3.95
CA GLY A 144 -5.34 -12.66 -2.90
C GLY A 144 -6.38 -11.64 -3.29
N GLN A 145 -6.83 -10.87 -2.30
CA GLN A 145 -8.00 -10.01 -2.43
C GLN A 145 -7.76 -8.64 -1.79
N TRP A 146 -8.30 -7.60 -2.43
CA TRP A 146 -8.38 -6.25 -1.86
C TRP A 146 -9.54 -6.13 -0.87
N ASN A 147 -9.32 -5.39 0.20
CA ASN A 147 -10.32 -5.01 1.19
C ASN A 147 -10.17 -3.51 1.51
N TRP A 148 -11.25 -2.73 1.37
CA TRP A 148 -11.27 -1.31 1.69
C TRP A 148 -11.45 -1.08 3.19
N ILE A 149 -10.43 -0.52 3.84
CA ILE A 149 -10.46 -0.29 5.29
C ILE A 149 -11.08 1.06 5.68
N ASP A 150 -11.06 2.02 4.75
CA ASP A 150 -11.70 3.33 4.84
C ASP A 150 -12.03 3.85 3.43
N ASP A 151 -12.28 5.15 3.28
CA ASP A 151 -12.59 5.79 1.99
C ASP A 151 -11.36 6.17 1.15
N GLN A 152 -10.15 6.02 1.69
CA GLN A 152 -8.90 6.36 1.03
C GLN A 152 -7.95 5.17 0.86
N THR A 153 -8.17 4.07 1.58
CA THR A 153 -7.16 3.03 1.78
C THR A 153 -7.74 1.64 1.52
N ALA A 154 -7.08 0.91 0.62
CA ALA A 154 -7.33 -0.50 0.36
C ALA A 154 -6.12 -1.34 0.76
N HIS A 155 -6.36 -2.44 1.48
CA HIS A 155 -5.33 -3.41 1.83
C HIS A 155 -5.46 -4.66 0.96
N TYR A 156 -4.35 -5.31 0.65
CA TYR A 156 -4.28 -6.57 -0.09
C TYR A 156 -3.47 -7.60 0.68
N ARG A 157 -4.04 -8.81 0.77
CA ARG A 157 -3.32 -10.01 1.19
C ARG A 157 -3.85 -11.27 0.49
N PRO A 158 -3.01 -12.30 0.35
CA PRO A 158 -3.46 -13.65 0.05
C PRO A 158 -4.27 -14.25 1.20
N ARG A 159 -4.94 -15.38 0.90
CA ARG A 159 -5.71 -16.12 1.90
C ARG A 159 -4.85 -16.58 3.07
N ASP A 160 -3.70 -17.17 2.75
CA ASP A 160 -2.69 -17.68 3.67
C ASP A 160 -1.40 -16.86 3.51
N TYR A 161 -0.46 -16.97 4.45
CA TYR A 161 0.83 -16.26 4.35
C TYR A 161 1.56 -16.58 3.04
N TYR A 162 2.32 -15.60 2.54
CA TYR A 162 3.15 -15.81 1.36
C TYR A 162 4.18 -16.91 1.61
N ALA A 163 4.49 -17.69 0.57
CA ALA A 163 5.63 -18.60 0.63
C ALA A 163 6.95 -17.80 0.59
N PRO A 164 7.98 -18.20 1.36
CA PRO A 164 9.32 -17.64 1.23
C PRO A 164 9.83 -17.68 -0.20
N GLY A 165 10.51 -16.62 -0.64
CA GLY A 165 11.02 -16.46 -1.99
C GLY A 165 10.02 -15.95 -3.02
N THR A 166 8.74 -15.76 -2.66
CA THR A 166 7.73 -15.21 -3.57
C THR A 166 8.16 -13.81 -4.06
N ALA A 167 8.22 -13.61 -5.37
CA ALA A 167 8.37 -12.29 -5.96
C ALA A 167 7.00 -11.62 -6.06
N VAL A 168 6.89 -10.37 -5.62
CA VAL A 168 5.63 -9.61 -5.61
C VAL A 168 5.83 -8.31 -6.36
N THR A 169 4.90 -8.01 -7.27
CA THR A 169 4.81 -6.71 -7.94
C THR A 169 3.43 -6.14 -7.71
N VAL A 170 3.39 -4.92 -7.17
CA VAL A 170 2.16 -4.17 -6.93
C VAL A 170 2.16 -2.96 -7.86
N ALA A 171 1.04 -2.71 -8.53
CA ALA A 171 0.84 -1.53 -9.36
C ALA A 171 -0.53 -0.89 -9.07
N ALA A 172 -0.57 0.44 -9.16
CA ALA A 172 -1.78 1.21 -9.26
C ALA A 172 -1.70 2.01 -10.56
N ASP A 173 -2.35 1.49 -11.60
CA ASP A 173 -2.37 2.04 -12.96
C ASP A 173 -3.57 3.00 -13.10
N VAL A 174 -3.54 4.09 -12.34
CA VAL A 174 -4.68 4.99 -12.11
C VAL A 174 -4.73 6.18 -13.06
N TYR A 175 -3.65 6.49 -13.78
CA TYR A 175 -3.64 7.57 -14.74
C TYR A 175 -4.70 7.33 -15.83
N GLY A 176 -5.43 8.37 -16.21
CA GLY A 176 -6.57 8.28 -17.13
C GLY A 176 -7.87 7.76 -16.49
N VAL A 177 -7.82 7.15 -15.30
CA VAL A 177 -8.99 6.51 -14.67
C VAL A 177 -9.86 7.53 -13.93
N ASP A 178 -11.16 7.56 -14.25
CA ASP A 178 -12.17 8.28 -13.47
C ASP A 178 -12.49 7.50 -12.19
N LEU A 179 -12.21 8.11 -11.05
CA LEU A 179 -12.41 7.56 -9.71
C LEU A 179 -13.69 8.11 -9.04
N GLY A 180 -14.57 8.69 -9.85
CA GLY A 180 -15.87 9.22 -9.50
C GLY A 180 -15.86 10.73 -9.23
N ASN A 181 -16.98 11.39 -9.54
CA ASN A 181 -17.20 12.83 -9.31
C ASN A 181 -16.15 13.76 -9.95
N GLY A 182 -15.51 13.32 -11.03
CA GLY A 182 -14.47 14.09 -11.73
C GLY A 182 -13.12 14.09 -11.00
N LEU A 183 -12.91 13.18 -10.04
CA LEU A 183 -11.61 12.85 -9.47
C LEU A 183 -10.92 11.85 -10.39
N TYR A 184 -9.69 12.14 -10.83
CA TYR A 184 -8.92 11.25 -11.69
C TYR A 184 -7.60 10.85 -11.03
N GLY A 185 -7.05 9.69 -11.42
CA GLY A 185 -5.72 9.30 -10.96
C GLY A 185 -4.64 10.25 -11.50
N GLN A 186 -3.74 10.69 -10.61
CA GLN A 186 -2.70 11.67 -10.93
C GLN A 186 -1.54 11.05 -11.72
N GLU A 187 -1.04 9.91 -11.25
CA GLU A 187 0.12 9.21 -11.81
C GLU A 187 0.08 7.73 -11.39
N ASP A 188 0.55 6.86 -12.28
CA ASP A 188 0.72 5.44 -12.00
C ASP A 188 1.88 5.23 -11.01
N VAL A 189 1.74 4.25 -10.11
CA VAL A 189 2.82 3.85 -9.19
C VAL A 189 3.02 2.34 -9.19
N ARG A 190 4.27 1.90 -9.06
CA ARG A 190 4.64 0.48 -9.08
C ARG A 190 5.80 0.19 -8.14
N VAL A 191 5.76 -0.97 -7.49
CA VAL A 191 6.86 -1.49 -6.65
C VAL A 191 7.01 -2.99 -6.84
N SER A 192 8.26 -3.48 -6.81
CA SER A 192 8.57 -4.91 -6.91
C SER A 192 9.54 -5.35 -5.82
N PHE A 193 9.14 -6.33 -5.00
CA PHE A 193 9.89 -6.81 -3.85
C PHE A 193 9.85 -8.33 -3.73
N THR A 194 10.52 -8.89 -2.74
CA THR A 194 10.52 -10.34 -2.46
C THR A 194 10.03 -10.63 -1.04
N ILE A 195 9.52 -11.83 -0.84
CA ILE A 195 9.21 -12.36 0.48
C ILE A 195 10.42 -13.13 1.01
N GLY A 196 10.87 -12.78 2.21
CA GLY A 196 12.00 -13.39 2.89
C GLY A 196 11.64 -14.71 3.60
N ASP A 197 12.46 -15.09 4.57
CA ASP A 197 12.23 -16.26 5.41
C ASP A 197 10.90 -16.18 6.19
N ALA A 198 10.33 -17.34 6.50
CA ALA A 198 9.11 -17.43 7.29
C ALA A 198 9.42 -17.23 8.78
N HIS A 199 9.29 -15.99 9.25
CA HIS A 199 9.39 -15.67 10.68
C HIS A 199 8.00 -15.55 11.30
N VAL A 200 7.75 -16.39 12.31
CA VAL A 200 6.50 -16.39 13.08
C VAL A 200 6.84 -16.42 14.56
N SER A 201 6.29 -15.47 15.31
CA SER A 201 6.44 -15.41 16.76
C SER A 201 5.11 -15.62 17.43
N VAL A 202 5.04 -16.50 18.43
CA VAL A 202 3.82 -16.78 19.18
C VAL A 202 4.02 -16.36 20.63
N ALA A 203 3.29 -15.35 21.07
CA ALA A 203 3.20 -14.92 22.45
C ALA A 203 1.96 -15.56 23.11
N ASP A 204 2.17 -16.42 24.09
CA ASP A 204 1.09 -17.12 24.80
C ASP A 204 1.01 -16.65 26.26
N ASP A 205 -0.11 -16.05 26.64
CA ASP A 205 -0.30 -15.51 28.00
C ASP A 205 -0.38 -16.58 29.09
N THR A 206 -0.69 -17.82 28.72
CA THR A 206 -0.70 -18.97 29.65
C THR A 206 0.70 -19.25 30.17
N THR A 207 1.69 -19.17 29.28
CA THR A 207 3.10 -19.47 29.59
C THR A 207 3.94 -18.22 29.82
N LYS A 208 3.47 -17.06 29.33
CA LYS A 208 4.18 -15.77 29.30
C LYS A 208 5.52 -15.87 28.57
N GLN A 209 5.51 -16.64 27.50
CA GLN A 209 6.64 -16.85 26.62
C GLN A 209 6.30 -16.35 25.21
N VAL A 210 7.29 -15.78 24.55
CA VAL A 210 7.31 -15.60 23.10
C VAL A 210 8.17 -16.71 22.51
N SER A 211 7.56 -17.59 21.72
CA SER A 211 8.26 -18.61 20.96
C SER A 211 8.46 -18.13 19.53
N VAL A 212 9.72 -17.97 19.11
CA VAL A 212 10.08 -17.44 17.79
C VAL A 212 10.53 -18.59 16.89
N TYR A 213 9.90 -18.67 15.72
CA TYR A 213 10.14 -19.68 14.72
C TYR A 213 10.73 -19.05 13.46
N ALA A 214 11.76 -19.67 12.90
CA ALA A 214 12.29 -19.36 11.58
C ALA A 214 12.11 -20.59 10.69
N ASN A 215 11.38 -20.45 9.59
CA ASN A 215 11.08 -21.53 8.65
C ASN A 215 10.48 -22.78 9.34
N GLY A 216 9.65 -22.56 10.37
CA GLY A 216 8.99 -23.61 11.15
C GLY A 216 9.83 -24.20 12.30
N GLU A 217 11.11 -23.84 12.43
CA GLU A 217 11.97 -24.30 13.51
C GLU A 217 12.01 -23.31 14.67
N LEU A 218 11.86 -23.80 15.90
CA LEU A 218 11.97 -22.97 17.10
C LEU A 218 13.42 -22.50 17.27
N VAL A 219 13.65 -21.20 17.11
CA VAL A 219 15.00 -20.60 17.21
C VAL A 219 15.21 -19.85 18.53
N ARG A 220 14.12 -19.43 19.20
CA ARG A 220 14.21 -18.74 20.49
C ARG A 220 12.93 -18.84 21.31
N THR A 221 13.09 -18.85 22.63
CA THR A 221 11.98 -18.69 23.59
C THR A 221 12.33 -17.56 24.55
N MET A 222 11.44 -16.58 24.68
CA MET A 222 11.68 -15.34 25.43
C MET A 222 10.62 -15.13 26.51
N PRO A 223 11.01 -15.06 27.79
CA PRO A 223 10.10 -14.61 28.84
C PRO A 223 9.63 -13.19 28.55
N THR A 224 8.32 -12.96 28.66
CA THR A 224 7.71 -11.65 28.41
C THR A 224 6.74 -11.26 29.52
N SER A 225 6.54 -9.96 29.70
CA SER A 225 5.45 -9.39 30.49
C SER A 225 4.59 -8.55 29.55
N MET A 226 3.37 -9.01 29.29
CA MET A 226 2.43 -8.38 28.36
C MET A 226 1.54 -7.35 29.09
N GLY A 227 0.48 -6.89 28.41
CA GLY A 227 -0.50 -5.95 28.95
C GLY A 227 -1.17 -6.47 30.21
N ARG A 228 -1.16 -5.66 31.28
CA ARG A 228 -1.72 -6.00 32.61
C ARG A 228 -3.23 -6.21 32.62
N GLY A 229 -3.91 -5.83 31.53
CA GLY A 229 -5.35 -5.86 31.42
C GLY A 229 -6.08 -4.73 32.15
N GLY A 230 -7.41 -4.77 32.04
CA GLY A 230 -8.29 -3.68 32.47
C GLY A 230 -8.41 -2.56 31.43
N THR A 231 -9.16 -1.53 31.80
CA THR A 231 -9.47 -0.39 30.93
C THR A 231 -9.39 0.95 31.67
N GLU A 232 -9.24 2.03 30.92
CA GLU A 232 -9.40 3.40 31.40
C GLU A 232 -10.17 4.22 30.37
N THR A 233 -11.13 5.02 30.82
CA THR A 233 -11.86 5.93 29.92
C THR A 233 -11.29 7.34 30.04
N VAL A 234 -10.80 7.88 28.93
CA VAL A 234 -10.25 9.23 28.84
C VAL A 234 -10.90 9.97 27.69
N ASN A 235 -11.42 11.17 27.95
CA ASN A 235 -12.09 12.02 26.95
C ASN A 235 -13.18 11.27 26.14
N GLY A 236 -13.92 10.37 26.79
CA GLY A 236 -14.97 9.57 26.16
C GLY A 236 -14.47 8.37 25.34
N ARG A 237 -13.16 8.14 25.25
CA ARG A 237 -12.56 6.96 24.61
C ARG A 237 -12.14 5.94 25.67
N THR A 238 -12.49 4.68 25.46
CA THR A 238 -12.02 3.56 26.28
C THR A 238 -10.68 3.05 25.77
N ILE A 239 -9.69 3.00 26.65
CA ILE A 239 -8.34 2.49 26.41
C ILE A 239 -8.24 1.14 27.10
N HIS A 240 -7.78 0.13 26.37
CA HIS A 240 -7.53 -1.22 26.90
C HIS A 240 -6.04 -1.37 27.22
N PHE A 241 -5.71 -1.90 28.40
CA PHE A 241 -4.31 -2.24 28.75
C PHE A 241 -4.00 -3.71 28.52
N TRP A 242 -4.85 -4.39 27.76
CA TRP A 242 -4.60 -5.74 27.28
C TRP A 242 -3.74 -5.67 26.03
N THR A 243 -2.84 -6.63 25.87
CA THR A 243 -2.36 -7.01 24.54
C THR A 243 -3.48 -7.81 23.89
N GLN A 244 -4.12 -7.27 22.86
CA GLN A 244 -5.25 -7.93 22.21
C GLN A 244 -4.83 -9.28 21.62
N PRO A 245 -5.61 -10.37 21.77
CA PRO A 245 -5.33 -11.61 21.08
C PRO A 245 -5.65 -11.47 19.60
N GLY A 246 -4.81 -12.04 18.75
CA GLY A 246 -4.90 -11.90 17.30
C GLY A 246 -3.56 -12.09 16.62
N ILE A 247 -3.58 -11.92 15.30
CA ILE A 247 -2.42 -12.03 14.42
C ILE A 247 -2.03 -10.62 13.97
N TYR A 248 -0.89 -10.17 14.45
CA TYR A 248 -0.22 -8.94 14.07
C TYR A 248 0.87 -9.22 13.03
N THR A 249 1.37 -8.15 12.43
CA THR A 249 2.63 -8.16 11.66
C THR A 249 3.61 -7.13 12.23
N VAL A 250 4.90 -7.32 12.00
CA VAL A 250 5.90 -6.30 12.30
C VAL A 250 5.72 -5.13 11.33
N LEU A 251 5.51 -3.93 11.87
CA LEU A 251 5.31 -2.70 11.10
C LEU A 251 6.66 -2.03 10.80
N ASP A 252 7.36 -1.66 11.85
CA ASP A 252 8.65 -0.97 11.80
C ASP A 252 9.43 -1.24 13.10
N LYS A 253 10.64 -0.67 13.17
CA LYS A 253 11.52 -0.81 14.34
C LYS A 253 12.34 0.44 14.56
N ALA A 254 12.55 0.80 15.83
CA ALA A 254 13.31 1.98 16.22
C ALA A 254 14.18 1.71 17.46
N ASN A 255 15.34 2.37 17.53
CA ASN A 255 16.30 2.22 18.60
C ASN A 255 17.13 3.51 18.81
N PRO A 256 16.79 4.36 19.80
CA PRO A 256 15.61 4.28 20.66
C PRO A 256 14.33 4.78 19.96
N VAL A 257 13.18 4.49 20.57
CA VAL A 257 11.90 5.15 20.30
C VAL A 257 11.44 5.91 21.53
N ILE A 258 10.81 7.07 21.35
CA ILE A 258 10.11 7.75 22.43
C ILE A 258 8.67 7.25 22.44
N MET A 259 8.34 6.35 23.38
CA MET A 259 6.97 5.89 23.58
C MET A 259 6.24 6.91 24.46
N ASP A 260 5.27 7.62 23.89
CA ASP A 260 4.50 8.67 24.54
C ASP A 260 3.03 8.28 24.55
N SER A 261 2.45 8.13 25.75
CA SER A 261 1.10 7.62 25.91
C SER A 261 0.02 8.51 25.27
N SER A 262 0.32 9.80 25.07
CA SER A 262 -0.62 10.74 24.45
C SER A 262 -0.84 10.43 22.97
N THR A 263 0.08 9.74 22.31
CA THR A 263 -0.01 9.38 20.89
C THR A 263 -1.16 8.41 20.60
N TYR A 264 -1.54 7.56 21.56
CA TYR A 264 -2.73 6.71 21.48
C TYR A 264 -3.90 7.22 22.35
N GLY A 265 -3.79 8.44 22.90
CA GLY A 265 -4.88 9.14 23.56
C GLY A 265 -4.87 9.15 25.09
N LEU A 266 -3.85 8.59 25.76
CA LEU A 266 -3.70 8.64 27.21
C LEU A 266 -2.77 9.79 27.62
N PRO A 267 -3.25 10.89 28.23
CA PRO A 267 -2.42 12.03 28.60
C PRO A 267 -1.24 11.60 29.48
N VAL A 268 -0.04 12.11 29.19
CA VAL A 268 1.19 11.75 29.92
C VAL A 268 1.08 12.07 31.42
N ASN A 269 0.34 13.12 31.77
CA ASN A 269 0.10 13.53 33.16
C ASN A 269 -1.08 12.81 33.85
N SER A 270 -1.73 11.86 33.16
CA SER A 270 -2.73 11.00 33.80
C SER A 270 -2.07 9.97 34.71
N ARG A 271 -2.86 9.34 35.59
CA ARG A 271 -2.37 8.34 36.55
C ARG A 271 -1.65 7.16 35.87
N LEU A 272 -2.05 6.81 34.65
CA LEU A 272 -1.50 5.68 33.89
C LEU A 272 -0.67 6.14 32.68
N GLY A 273 -0.48 7.46 32.50
CA GLY A 273 0.30 8.03 31.41
C GLY A 273 1.80 7.79 31.56
N TYR A 274 2.50 7.79 30.43
CA TYR A 274 3.95 7.63 30.38
C TYR A 274 4.58 8.34 29.19
N ARG A 275 5.87 8.67 29.32
CA ARG A 275 6.73 9.09 28.22
C ARG A 275 8.14 8.57 28.49
N GLN A 276 8.58 7.59 27.71
CA GLN A 276 9.82 6.85 27.97
C GLN A 276 10.64 6.68 26.70
N SER A 277 11.97 6.77 26.84
CA SER A 277 12.90 6.39 25.78
C SER A 277 13.19 4.90 25.91
N ILE A 278 12.82 4.12 24.90
CA ILE A 278 12.89 2.66 24.92
C ILE A 278 13.82 2.19 23.79
N ASN A 279 14.78 1.34 24.13
CA ASN A 279 15.71 0.76 23.15
C ASN A 279 15.12 -0.51 22.51
N TYR A 280 15.64 -0.85 21.33
CA TYR A 280 15.33 -2.09 20.59
C TYR A 280 13.83 -2.39 20.51
N ALA A 281 13.06 -1.44 19.99
CA ALA A 281 11.60 -1.57 19.90
C ALA A 281 11.17 -2.00 18.50
N THR A 282 10.45 -3.11 18.42
CA THR A 282 9.80 -3.61 17.20
C THR A 282 8.29 -3.38 17.32
N ARG A 283 7.73 -2.51 16.47
CA ARG A 283 6.31 -2.12 16.49
C ARG A 283 5.46 -3.17 15.79
N ILE A 284 4.33 -3.53 16.38
CA ILE A 284 3.39 -4.49 15.79
C ILE A 284 1.97 -3.95 15.63
N SER A 285 1.63 -2.81 16.23
CA SER A 285 0.30 -2.19 16.09
C SER A 285 0.34 -0.68 15.84
N ASN A 286 -0.73 -0.16 15.25
CA ASN A 286 -0.90 1.27 14.98
C ASN A 286 -1.20 2.12 16.22
N ASP A 287 -1.69 1.50 17.29
CA ASP A 287 -1.93 2.12 18.59
C ASP A 287 -0.76 1.96 19.59
N GLY A 288 0.38 1.44 19.14
CA GLY A 288 1.64 1.53 19.89
C GLY A 288 1.99 0.32 20.76
N ILE A 289 1.65 -0.89 20.34
CA ILE A 289 2.17 -2.13 20.92
C ILE A 289 3.51 -2.47 20.27
N TYR A 290 4.50 -2.75 21.11
CA TYR A 290 5.85 -3.13 20.71
C TYR A 290 6.33 -4.38 21.47
N LEU A 291 7.24 -5.12 20.85
CA LEU A 291 8.20 -5.96 21.58
C LEU A 291 9.45 -5.10 21.84
N HIS A 292 9.86 -4.92 23.09
CA HIS A 292 10.94 -3.99 23.41
C HIS A 292 11.70 -4.30 24.71
N GLU A 293 12.86 -3.66 24.87
CA GLU A 293 13.65 -3.73 26.09
C GLU A 293 12.93 -3.04 27.25
N LEU A 294 12.77 -3.73 28.39
CA LEU A 294 12.40 -3.10 29.64
C LEU A 294 13.00 -3.81 30.85
N VAL A 295 14.13 -3.28 31.33
CA VAL A 295 14.90 -3.83 32.46
C VAL A 295 14.12 -3.86 33.78
N ASP A 296 13.23 -2.89 33.99
CA ASP A 296 12.46 -2.73 35.23
C ASP A 296 11.44 -3.86 35.46
N THR A 297 11.14 -4.66 34.44
CA THR A 297 10.13 -5.73 34.50
C THR A 297 10.68 -7.14 34.37
N ILE A 298 12.01 -7.32 34.43
CA ILE A 298 12.65 -8.64 34.26
C ILE A 298 12.09 -9.67 35.26
N ALA A 299 11.80 -9.26 36.51
CA ALA A 299 11.24 -10.17 37.51
C ALA A 299 9.81 -10.64 37.18
N GLN A 300 9.08 -9.91 36.34
CA GLN A 300 7.72 -10.23 35.91
C GLN A 300 7.69 -10.97 34.57
N GLN A 301 8.72 -10.84 33.73
CA GLN A 301 8.81 -11.53 32.45
C GLN A 301 8.80 -13.05 32.64
N GLY A 302 7.83 -13.72 31.99
CA GLY A 302 7.58 -15.16 32.18
C GLY A 302 6.68 -15.51 33.38
N ASN A 303 6.12 -14.51 34.09
CA ASN A 303 5.34 -14.74 35.31
C ASN A 303 4.08 -13.88 35.42
N THR A 304 4.18 -12.55 35.27
CA THR A 304 3.06 -11.62 35.48
C THR A 304 3.06 -10.51 34.42
N ASN A 305 1.88 -10.10 33.95
CA ASN A 305 1.73 -8.99 33.00
C ASN A 305 1.64 -7.65 33.73
N MET A 306 2.51 -6.70 33.38
CA MET A 306 2.57 -5.36 34.00
C MET A 306 2.51 -4.20 32.99
N SER A 307 2.63 -4.46 31.69
CA SER A 307 2.74 -3.39 30.70
C SER A 307 1.38 -2.72 30.41
N ALA A 308 1.40 -1.65 29.62
CA ALA A 308 0.19 -1.02 29.09
C ALA A 308 -0.29 -1.63 27.76
N GLY A 309 0.29 -2.76 27.33
CA GLY A 309 -0.03 -3.44 26.06
C GLY A 309 1.20 -4.06 25.39
N CYS A 310 2.38 -3.45 25.56
CA CYS A 310 3.64 -3.96 25.01
C CYS A 310 4.06 -5.31 25.59
N LEU A 311 4.93 -6.00 24.85
CA LEU A 311 5.60 -7.22 25.29
C LEU A 311 7.00 -6.83 25.79
N ASN A 312 7.14 -6.73 27.10
CA ASN A 312 8.41 -6.36 27.72
C ASN A 312 9.39 -7.53 27.65
N LEU A 313 10.62 -7.28 27.19
CA LEU A 313 11.70 -8.25 27.08
C LEU A 313 12.93 -7.78 27.85
N ASN A 314 13.78 -8.72 28.26
CA ASN A 314 15.11 -8.39 28.76
C ASN A 314 16.01 -7.84 27.61
N PRO A 315 17.14 -7.18 27.92
CA PRO A 315 17.98 -6.56 26.89
C PRO A 315 18.48 -7.51 25.79
N ASP A 316 18.82 -8.75 26.15
CA ASP A 316 19.32 -9.74 25.19
C ASP A 316 18.23 -10.19 24.21
N ASN A 317 17.02 -10.49 24.72
CA ASN A 317 15.88 -10.86 23.90
C ASN A 317 15.40 -9.70 23.03
N ALA A 318 15.33 -8.49 23.57
CA ALA A 318 14.89 -7.31 22.82
C ALA A 318 15.82 -7.00 21.65
N ARG A 319 17.14 -6.97 21.90
CA ARG A 319 18.15 -6.75 20.85
C ARG A 319 18.07 -7.84 19.78
N TRP A 320 18.05 -9.10 20.19
CA TRP A 320 17.97 -10.19 19.23
C TRP A 320 16.69 -10.12 18.39
N PHE A 321 15.54 -9.83 19.00
CA PHE A 321 14.27 -9.75 18.28
C PHE A 321 14.26 -8.57 17.30
N TYR A 322 14.83 -7.45 17.71
CA TYR A 322 15.01 -6.27 16.86
C TYR A 322 15.89 -6.57 15.63
N ASP A 323 16.99 -7.30 15.82
CA ASP A 323 17.91 -7.65 14.73
C ASP A 323 17.33 -8.73 13.81
N PHE A 324 16.62 -9.71 14.39
CA PHE A 324 15.98 -10.82 13.68
C PHE A 324 14.79 -10.39 12.82
N SER A 325 13.93 -9.52 13.37
CA SER A 325 12.64 -9.20 12.75
C SER A 325 12.74 -8.23 11.60
N VAL A 326 11.92 -8.45 10.58
CA VAL A 326 11.71 -7.56 9.44
C VAL A 326 10.23 -7.19 9.29
N THR A 327 9.95 -6.05 8.64
CA THR A 327 8.58 -5.62 8.33
C THR A 327 7.82 -6.72 7.59
N GLY A 328 6.62 -7.06 8.06
CA GLY A 328 5.80 -8.15 7.54
C GLY A 328 5.94 -9.48 8.28
N ASP A 329 6.90 -9.64 9.20
CA ASP A 329 7.01 -10.85 10.02
C ASP A 329 5.79 -10.99 10.94
N VAL A 330 5.37 -12.23 11.22
CA VAL A 330 4.11 -12.49 11.93
C VAL A 330 4.35 -12.53 13.44
N VAL A 331 3.46 -11.88 14.20
CA VAL A 331 3.39 -11.99 15.66
C VAL A 331 1.97 -12.37 16.06
N GLU A 332 1.79 -13.59 16.56
CA GLU A 332 0.52 -14.09 17.05
C GLU A 332 0.45 -13.98 18.57
N VAL A 333 -0.60 -13.34 19.08
CA VAL A 333 -0.88 -13.22 20.51
C VAL A 333 -2.06 -14.09 20.87
N ARG A 334 -1.87 -14.98 21.85
CA ARG A 334 -2.87 -15.97 22.29
C ARG A 334 -3.19 -15.83 23.77
N ASN A 335 -4.40 -16.24 24.11
CA ASN A 335 -4.85 -16.51 25.48
C ASN A 335 -4.83 -15.31 26.44
N THR A 336 -4.78 -14.07 25.93
CA THR A 336 -4.98 -12.86 26.75
C THR A 336 -6.47 -12.62 27.00
N GLY A 337 -6.81 -11.87 28.05
CA GLY A 337 -8.20 -11.54 28.41
C GLY A 337 -8.79 -10.32 27.68
N GLY A 338 -8.07 -9.76 26.70
CA GLY A 338 -8.49 -8.55 25.98
C GLY A 338 -9.52 -8.80 24.88
N PRO A 339 -10.13 -7.74 24.32
CA PRO A 339 -10.92 -7.84 23.10
C PRO A 339 -10.02 -8.27 21.93
N ALA A 340 -10.59 -8.93 20.92
CA ALA A 340 -9.86 -9.33 19.72
C ALA A 340 -9.21 -8.13 19.01
N LEU A 341 -8.07 -8.39 18.36
CA LEU A 341 -7.35 -7.38 17.57
C LEU A 341 -8.23 -6.84 16.43
N GLU A 342 -8.32 -5.52 16.33
CA GLU A 342 -9.09 -4.84 15.29
C GLU A 342 -8.27 -4.59 14.02
N LEU A 343 -8.96 -4.48 12.88
CA LEU A 343 -8.32 -4.28 11.58
C LEU A 343 -7.38 -3.05 11.56
N TRP A 344 -7.84 -1.90 12.03
CA TRP A 344 -7.04 -0.66 12.03
C TRP A 344 -5.80 -0.75 12.94
N GLN A 345 -5.79 -1.66 13.92
CA GLN A 345 -4.67 -1.90 14.84
C GLN A 345 -3.56 -2.76 14.22
N ASN A 346 -3.61 -3.06 12.91
CA ASN A 346 -2.80 -4.08 12.21
C ASN A 346 -3.33 -5.51 12.39
N GLY A 347 -4.66 -5.64 12.43
CA GLY A 347 -5.38 -6.91 12.61
C GLY A 347 -5.81 -7.60 11.32
N ASP A 348 -5.21 -7.27 10.18
CA ASP A 348 -5.59 -7.77 8.85
C ASP A 348 -5.70 -9.30 8.76
N TRP A 349 -4.77 -10.02 9.39
CA TRP A 349 -4.76 -11.49 9.43
C TRP A 349 -5.71 -12.08 10.47
N SER A 350 -6.23 -11.26 11.40
CA SER A 350 -7.27 -11.65 12.35
C SER A 350 -8.67 -11.61 11.73
N VAL A 351 -8.84 -10.94 10.58
CA VAL A 351 -10.10 -10.91 9.85
C VAL A 351 -10.29 -12.24 9.09
N PRO A 352 -11.40 -12.98 9.31
CA PRO A 352 -11.70 -14.20 8.56
C PRO A 352 -11.72 -13.94 7.04
N TRP A 353 -11.24 -14.89 6.25
CA TRP A 353 -11.09 -14.72 4.80
C TRP A 353 -12.39 -14.30 4.10
N ASP A 354 -13.53 -14.92 4.43
CA ASP A 354 -14.81 -14.57 3.81
C ASP A 354 -15.24 -13.13 4.14
N THR A 355 -14.94 -12.65 5.35
CA THR A 355 -15.15 -11.25 5.74
C THR A 355 -14.19 -10.31 5.03
N TRP A 356 -12.94 -10.72 4.83
CA TRP A 356 -11.95 -9.96 4.07
C TRP A 356 -12.39 -9.77 2.62
N VAL A 357 -12.83 -10.85 1.97
CA VAL A 357 -13.33 -10.83 0.60
C VAL A 357 -14.57 -9.94 0.46
N ALA A 358 -15.47 -9.96 1.45
CA ALA A 358 -16.65 -9.10 1.47
C ALA A 358 -16.34 -7.60 1.55
N GLY A 359 -15.11 -7.22 1.92
CA GLY A 359 -14.64 -5.83 1.90
C GLY A 359 -14.10 -5.36 0.55
N SER A 360 -14.09 -6.22 -0.47
CA SER A 360 -13.84 -5.89 -1.87
C SER A 360 -14.89 -4.92 -2.42
N ALA A 361 -14.48 -4.01 -3.30
CA ALA A 361 -15.39 -3.20 -4.11
C ALA A 361 -15.80 -3.86 -5.44
N LEU A 362 -15.28 -5.07 -5.72
CA LEU A 362 -15.56 -5.89 -6.90
C LEU A 362 -16.31 -7.16 -6.56
#